data_AF-A0A4R6H7A5-F1
#
_entry.id   AF-A0A4R6H7A5-F1
#
_cell.length_a   1.000
_cell.length_b   1.000
_cell.length_c   1.000
_cell.angle_alpha   90.00
_cell.angle_beta   90.00
_cell.angle_gamma   90.00
#
_symmetry.space_group_name_H-M   'P 1'
#
loop_
_entity.id
_entity.type
_entity.pdbx_description
1 polymer ?
#
loop_
_entity_poly.entity_id
_entity_poly.type
_entity_poly.pdbx_seq_one_letter_code
_entity_poly.pdbx_strand_id
1 'polypeptide(L)'
;MKMLRMGIAGLLLAVIGCSSPTAESLSGGNKSSTFKLSKAELQDKIKGGWAGQVIGCSYGGPTEFKWLGSMINDQVPIAWDEHQMTMWYDQFPGLYDDVYMDLTFVSVFEEHGIDAPDSLHAMAFATADYMLWHANQAARYNILQGIMPPASGHYLNNPHADDIDFQIESDFAGLMSPGMINASSELCDRIGHIMNYGDGWYGGVFVAGMYTQAFISDDIQFVVSEALKAVPQESRFYQLISDVIQWHKEYPDDWKRNWFEIQRKWSFEKGCPDGVFKAFNIDASLNAAYIVLGLLYGDGDYGKTVDISTRAGQDSDCNPSNAAGILGTMIGFSNIPDYWKQGLDRVEDRNFSYTDLALTDVYQLGYKHALQMIERGGGEVTNDSVVIAYQAVLPVRLEQSFDGLFPRERVEHQWPLAEKQITYAEKSYQIDFKGAGIVLTGYAQRTNGALPERDLKVNVLLNGEPIDVLNLPTEVASRKTDVYWNYELPEGDLQLELVAADLPEGYRVAITSALIYDQEK
;
A
#
# COMPACT_ATOMS: atom_id res chain seq x y z
N MET A 1 40.91 -42.23 -67.90
CA MET A 1 40.92 -43.67 -67.52
C MET A 1 41.76 -43.85 -66.26
N LYS A 2 41.13 -43.72 -65.08
CA LYS A 2 41.43 -44.44 -63.82
C LYS A 2 40.55 -43.83 -62.71
N MET A 3 39.83 -44.72 -62.04
CA MET A 3 38.82 -44.46 -61.02
C MET A 3 39.43 -44.24 -59.62
N LEU A 4 38.59 -43.65 -58.76
CA LEU A 4 38.36 -43.94 -57.33
C LEU A 4 39.44 -43.53 -56.30
N ARG A 5 39.09 -42.65 -55.34
CA ARG A 5 38.43 -43.02 -54.06
C ARG A 5 38.05 -41.80 -53.21
N MET A 6 36.90 -41.93 -52.54
CA MET A 6 36.32 -41.08 -51.50
C MET A 6 37.19 -41.00 -50.24
N GLY A 7 37.04 -39.90 -49.50
CA GLY A 7 37.46 -39.75 -48.11
C GLY A 7 36.97 -38.42 -47.54
N ILE A 8 35.69 -38.36 -47.14
CA ILE A 8 35.13 -37.25 -46.37
C ILE A 8 35.44 -37.53 -44.89
N ALA A 9 36.29 -36.72 -44.28
CA ALA A 9 36.52 -36.73 -42.84
C ALA A 9 35.53 -35.76 -42.18
N GLY A 10 34.51 -36.31 -41.52
CA GLY A 10 33.61 -35.55 -40.66
C GLY A 10 34.28 -35.26 -39.33
N LEU A 11 34.39 -33.98 -38.97
CA LEU A 11 34.79 -33.52 -37.65
C LEU A 11 33.54 -33.56 -36.75
N LEU A 12 33.50 -34.48 -35.77
CA LEU A 12 32.50 -34.50 -34.70
C LEU A 12 32.99 -33.56 -33.58
N LEU A 13 32.39 -32.38 -33.49
CA LEU A 13 32.46 -31.52 -32.31
C LEU A 13 31.32 -31.92 -31.37
N ALA A 14 31.66 -32.55 -30.24
CA ALA A 14 30.73 -32.80 -29.15
C ALA A 14 30.51 -31.49 -28.38
N VAL A 15 29.37 -30.84 -28.60
CA VAL A 15 28.88 -29.75 -27.75
C VAL A 15 28.10 -30.42 -26.61
N ILE A 16 28.65 -30.38 -25.40
CA ILE A 16 27.91 -30.70 -24.18
C ILE A 16 27.05 -29.47 -23.89
N GLY A 17 25.79 -29.53 -24.31
CA GLY A 17 24.79 -28.52 -23.96
C GLY A 17 24.31 -28.76 -22.52
N CYS A 18 24.59 -27.82 -21.62
CA CYS A 18 23.83 -27.67 -20.40
C CYS A 18 22.41 -27.22 -20.79
N SER A 19 21.43 -28.10 -20.64
CA SER A 19 20.02 -27.77 -20.79
C SER A 19 19.54 -27.08 -19.51
N SER A 20 19.46 -25.75 -19.53
CA SER A 20 18.56 -25.01 -18.66
C SER A 20 17.11 -25.33 -19.06
N PRO A 21 16.17 -25.49 -18.13
CA PRO A 21 14.77 -25.68 -18.49
C PRO A 21 14.26 -24.38 -19.12
N THR A 22 13.91 -24.44 -20.40
CA THR A 22 13.22 -23.36 -21.11
C THR A 22 11.83 -23.18 -20.51
N ALA A 23 11.54 -21.96 -20.06
CA ALA A 23 10.20 -21.51 -19.73
C ALA A 23 9.28 -21.72 -20.94
N GLU A 24 8.29 -22.62 -20.80
CA GLU A 24 7.20 -22.70 -21.76
C GLU A 24 6.37 -21.42 -21.63
N SER A 25 6.24 -20.68 -22.72
CA SER A 25 5.37 -19.52 -22.80
C SER A 25 3.94 -19.90 -22.45
N LEU A 26 3.44 -19.45 -21.29
CA LEU A 26 2.05 -19.57 -20.87
C LEU A 26 1.18 -18.61 -21.71
N SER A 27 1.00 -18.93 -22.98
CA SER A 27 0.01 -18.30 -23.86
C SER A 27 -1.00 -19.34 -24.32
N GLY A 28 -1.97 -19.62 -23.45
CA GLY A 28 -3.07 -20.51 -23.78
C GLY A 28 -3.80 -20.96 -22.52
N GLY A 29 -5.04 -20.50 -22.36
CA GLY A 29 -5.91 -20.93 -21.27
C GLY A 29 -6.06 -22.45 -21.27
N ASN A 30 -5.41 -23.10 -20.32
CA ASN A 30 -5.64 -24.50 -20.03
C ASN A 30 -5.81 -24.64 -18.52
N LYS A 31 -7.01 -25.10 -18.12
CA LYS A 31 -7.33 -25.50 -16.76
C LYS A 31 -6.52 -26.76 -16.43
N SER A 32 -5.36 -26.59 -15.79
CA SER A 32 -4.64 -27.55 -14.91
C SER A 32 -3.13 -27.27 -14.90
N SER A 33 -2.72 -26.03 -14.64
CA SER A 33 -1.32 -25.78 -14.29
C SER A 33 -1.15 -26.06 -12.80
N THR A 34 -0.25 -26.97 -12.45
CA THR A 34 0.20 -27.14 -11.07
C THR A 34 1.66 -26.75 -10.99
N PHE A 35 2.05 -26.14 -9.88
CA PHE A 35 3.44 -25.72 -9.64
C PHE A 35 3.98 -26.49 -8.46
N LYS A 36 5.12 -27.13 -8.63
CA LYS A 36 5.76 -27.88 -7.55
C LYS A 36 6.93 -27.09 -7.01
N LEU A 37 6.96 -26.89 -5.70
CA LEU A 37 8.11 -26.34 -4.97
C LEU A 37 8.55 -27.33 -3.92
N SER A 38 9.84 -27.43 -3.65
CA SER A 38 10.30 -28.01 -2.39
C SER A 38 9.87 -27.12 -1.22
N LYS A 39 9.73 -27.71 -0.03
CA LYS A 39 9.46 -26.92 1.18
C LYS A 39 10.57 -25.93 1.50
N ALA A 40 11.82 -26.29 1.20
CA ALA A 40 12.96 -25.40 1.37
C ALA A 40 12.87 -24.18 0.45
N GLU A 41 12.50 -24.36 -0.83
CA GLU A 41 12.26 -23.25 -1.75
C GLU A 41 11.10 -22.37 -1.29
N LEU A 42 9.99 -22.96 -0.83
CA LEU A 42 8.86 -22.19 -0.29
C LEU A 42 9.27 -21.34 0.92
N GLN A 43 10.00 -21.93 1.88
CA GLN A 43 10.51 -21.21 3.05
C GLN A 43 11.49 -20.10 2.67
N ASP A 44 12.40 -20.35 1.73
CA ASP A 44 13.39 -19.37 1.28
C ASP A 44 12.72 -18.18 0.57
N LYS A 45 11.68 -18.44 -0.24
CA LYS A 45 10.87 -17.40 -0.89
C LYS A 45 10.08 -16.57 0.12
N ILE A 46 9.42 -17.21 1.09
CA ILE A 46 8.68 -16.49 2.16
C ILE A 46 9.64 -15.64 3.00
N LYS A 47 10.81 -16.20 3.37
CA LYS A 47 11.84 -15.44 4.08
C LYS A 47 12.31 -14.25 3.25
N GLY A 48 12.47 -14.43 1.93
CA GLY A 48 12.90 -13.38 1.01
C GLY A 48 11.90 -12.23 0.93
N GLY A 49 10.60 -12.51 0.96
CA GLY A 49 9.55 -11.49 0.97
C GLY A 49 9.60 -10.60 2.21
N TRP A 50 9.51 -11.19 3.39
CA TRP A 50 9.56 -10.47 4.67
C TRP A 50 10.89 -9.74 4.89
N ALA A 51 12.03 -10.36 4.56
CA ALA A 51 13.33 -9.69 4.64
C ALA A 51 13.44 -8.53 3.65
N GLY A 52 12.87 -8.69 2.46
CA GLY A 52 12.86 -7.67 1.42
C GLY A 52 12.15 -6.40 1.87
N GLN A 53 10.98 -6.52 2.50
CA GLN A 53 10.26 -5.38 3.07
C GLN A 53 11.14 -4.56 4.02
N VAL A 54 11.71 -5.22 5.04
CA VAL A 54 12.57 -4.56 6.03
C VAL A 54 13.78 -3.88 5.37
N ILE A 55 14.37 -4.50 4.35
CA ILE A 55 15.47 -3.90 3.57
C ILE A 55 15.01 -2.64 2.83
N GLY A 56 13.92 -2.73 2.08
CA GLY A 56 13.41 -1.64 1.26
C GLY A 56 12.96 -0.44 2.10
N CYS A 57 12.14 -0.71 3.12
CA CYS A 57 11.68 0.28 4.10
C CYS A 57 12.87 1.02 4.75
N SER A 58 13.87 0.27 5.25
CA SER A 58 15.06 0.87 5.88
C SER A 58 15.91 1.72 4.92
N TYR A 59 16.01 1.31 3.66
CA TYR A 59 16.78 2.03 2.64
C TYR A 59 16.08 3.32 2.20
N GLY A 60 14.74 3.28 2.11
CA GLY A 60 13.91 4.39 1.68
C GLY A 60 13.55 5.42 2.76
N GLY A 61 13.56 5.03 4.04
CA GLY A 61 13.23 5.90 5.18
C GLY A 61 13.97 7.25 5.22
N PRO A 62 15.28 7.34 4.89
CA PRO A 62 15.97 8.62 4.88
C PRO A 62 15.43 9.64 3.86
N THR A 63 14.62 9.23 2.87
CA THR A 63 14.11 10.10 1.80
C THR A 63 12.60 10.28 1.80
N GLU A 64 11.89 9.60 2.70
CA GLU A 64 10.43 9.61 2.85
C GLU A 64 9.90 11.05 2.87
N PHE A 65 8.95 11.36 1.97
CA PHE A 65 8.32 12.67 1.77
C PHE A 65 9.26 13.87 1.52
N LYS A 66 10.55 13.65 1.25
CA LYS A 66 11.51 14.75 0.95
C LYS A 66 11.44 15.24 -0.49
N TRP A 67 10.85 14.44 -1.38
CA TRP A 67 10.77 14.71 -2.82
C TRP A 67 9.33 14.56 -3.32
N LEU A 68 8.45 15.45 -2.85
CA LEU A 68 7.04 15.47 -3.26
C LEU A 68 6.90 15.98 -4.71
N GLY A 69 6.18 15.24 -5.55
CA GLY A 69 5.97 15.57 -6.97
C GLY A 69 7.25 15.58 -7.82
N SER A 70 8.35 15.02 -7.31
CA SER A 70 9.66 14.97 -7.98
C SER A 70 10.38 13.66 -7.69
N MET A 71 11.17 13.18 -8.65
CA MET A 71 12.12 12.09 -8.41
C MET A 71 13.40 12.60 -7.71
N ILE A 72 14.09 11.70 -7.02
CA ILE A 72 15.38 11.93 -6.38
C ILE A 72 16.50 11.86 -7.44
N ASN A 73 17.34 12.90 -7.51
CA ASN A 73 18.44 12.93 -8.47
C ASN A 73 19.53 11.88 -8.14
N ASP A 74 20.10 11.22 -9.17
CA ASP A 74 21.18 10.21 -9.03
C ASP A 74 22.37 10.67 -8.17
N GLN A 75 22.63 11.97 -8.11
CA GLN A 75 23.74 12.54 -7.33
C GLN A 75 23.44 12.64 -5.84
N VAL A 76 22.18 12.47 -5.42
CA VAL A 76 21.79 12.46 -4.01
C VAL A 76 22.15 11.09 -3.42
N PRO A 77 23.08 11.05 -2.45
CA PRO A 77 23.42 9.80 -1.78
C PRO A 77 22.28 9.39 -0.85
N ILE A 78 21.95 8.10 -0.87
CA ILE A 78 21.07 7.45 0.09
C ILE A 78 21.98 6.57 0.96
N ALA A 79 21.95 6.80 2.27
CA ALA A 79 22.85 6.11 3.20
C ALA A 79 22.45 4.63 3.29
N TRP A 80 23.42 3.73 3.12
CA TRP A 80 23.22 2.30 3.29
C TRP A 80 24.48 1.61 3.82
N ASP A 81 24.34 1.01 5.00
CA ASP A 81 25.36 0.22 5.69
C ASP A 81 24.70 -0.71 6.72
N GLU A 82 25.50 -1.56 7.35
CA GLU A 82 25.08 -2.52 8.39
C GLU A 82 24.46 -1.92 9.66
N HIS A 83 24.38 -0.59 9.79
CA HIS A 83 23.81 0.10 10.94
C HIS A 83 22.42 0.70 10.65
N GLN A 84 22.01 0.84 9.38
CA GLN A 84 20.76 1.53 9.04
C GLN A 84 19.54 0.88 9.70
N MET A 85 19.38 -0.44 9.58
CA MET A 85 18.23 -1.14 10.19
C MET A 85 18.21 -1.01 11.71
N THR A 86 19.35 -1.22 12.37
CA THR A 86 19.44 -1.07 13.84
C THR A 86 19.11 0.35 14.27
N MET A 87 19.56 1.37 13.53
CA MET A 87 19.25 2.77 13.79
C MET A 87 17.75 3.03 13.76
N TRP A 88 17.04 2.52 12.75
CA TRP A 88 15.59 2.67 12.65
C TRP A 88 14.85 1.96 13.79
N TYR A 89 15.20 0.70 14.08
CA TYR A 89 14.64 -0.05 15.22
C TYR A 89 14.83 0.67 16.57
N ASP A 90 15.96 1.37 16.76
CA ASP A 90 16.31 2.00 18.03
C ASP A 90 15.78 3.43 18.17
N GLN A 91 15.78 4.21 17.08
CA GLN A 91 15.55 5.66 17.14
C GLN A 91 14.17 6.06 16.63
N PHE A 92 13.65 5.37 15.61
CA PHE A 92 12.36 5.68 15.02
C PHE A 92 11.70 4.39 14.52
N PRO A 93 11.29 3.49 15.43
CA PRO A 93 10.73 2.19 15.05
C PRO A 93 9.38 2.30 14.32
N GLY A 94 8.75 3.48 14.37
CA GLY A 94 7.55 3.80 13.59
C GLY A 94 7.77 3.83 12.08
N LEU A 95 9.02 3.79 11.60
CA LEU A 95 9.31 3.59 10.17
C LEU A 95 8.75 2.25 9.66
N TYR A 96 8.71 1.22 10.51
CA TYR A 96 8.28 -0.12 10.09
C TYR A 96 6.77 -0.32 10.18
N ASP A 97 5.98 0.75 10.01
CA ASP A 97 4.53 0.62 10.00
C ASP A 97 4.03 -0.25 8.86
N ASP A 98 4.71 -0.26 7.70
CA ASP A 98 4.48 -1.26 6.64
C ASP A 98 4.48 -2.70 7.18
N VAL A 99 5.35 -2.99 8.16
CA VAL A 99 5.60 -4.35 8.63
C VAL A 99 4.75 -4.68 9.85
N TYR A 100 4.77 -3.89 10.92
CA TYR A 100 4.03 -4.26 12.14
C TYR A 100 2.51 -4.23 11.97
N MET A 101 2.02 -3.52 10.95
CA MET A 101 0.62 -3.54 10.54
C MET A 101 0.22 -4.88 9.92
N ASP A 102 1.00 -5.36 8.94
CA ASP A 102 0.92 -6.73 8.42
C ASP A 102 0.85 -7.75 9.58
N LEU A 103 1.72 -7.58 10.57
CA LEU A 103 1.80 -8.49 11.72
C LEU A 103 0.55 -8.48 12.59
N THR A 104 -0.17 -7.36 12.66
CA THR A 104 -1.45 -7.28 13.36
C THR A 104 -2.45 -8.25 12.74
N PHE A 105 -2.54 -8.28 11.40
CA PHE A 105 -3.47 -9.18 10.70
C PHE A 105 -3.01 -10.64 10.73
N VAL A 106 -1.71 -10.90 10.56
CA VAL A 106 -1.12 -12.24 10.69
C VAL A 106 -1.38 -12.83 12.08
N SER A 107 -1.27 -12.02 13.14
CA SER A 107 -1.51 -12.47 14.52
C SER A 107 -2.96 -12.91 14.74
N VAL A 108 -3.92 -12.16 14.17
CA VAL A 108 -5.35 -12.52 14.25
C VAL A 108 -5.61 -13.84 13.50
N PHE A 109 -5.00 -14.06 12.33
CA PHE A 109 -5.11 -15.35 11.64
C PHE A 109 -4.46 -16.51 12.41
N GLU A 110 -3.35 -16.25 13.10
CA GLU A 110 -2.70 -17.27 13.92
C GLU A 110 -3.55 -17.65 15.14
N GLU A 111 -4.16 -16.67 15.81
CA GLU A 111 -4.96 -16.89 17.02
C GLU A 111 -6.34 -17.48 16.70
N HIS A 112 -6.99 -17.01 15.63
CA HIS A 112 -8.39 -17.30 15.33
C HIS A 112 -8.61 -18.13 14.06
N GLY A 113 -7.54 -18.43 13.31
CA GLY A 113 -7.57 -19.18 12.05
C GLY A 113 -7.81 -18.31 10.82
N ILE A 114 -7.53 -18.84 9.63
CA ILE A 114 -7.66 -18.15 8.32
C ILE A 114 -9.07 -17.59 8.05
N ASP A 115 -10.10 -18.19 8.67
CA ASP A 115 -11.49 -17.75 8.54
C ASP A 115 -11.89 -16.68 9.57
N ALA A 116 -10.95 -16.15 10.36
CA ALA A 116 -11.21 -15.13 11.38
C ALA A 116 -11.94 -13.93 10.78
N PRO A 117 -13.13 -13.54 11.27
CA PRO A 117 -13.92 -12.48 10.65
C PRO A 117 -13.18 -11.14 10.66
N ASP A 118 -13.44 -10.34 9.63
CA ASP A 118 -12.93 -8.97 9.47
C ASP A 118 -13.11 -8.10 10.72
N SER A 119 -14.20 -8.30 11.48
CA SER A 119 -14.43 -7.60 12.75
C SER A 119 -13.33 -7.83 13.80
N LEU A 120 -12.69 -9.01 13.84
CA LEU A 120 -11.59 -9.27 14.77
C LEU A 120 -10.32 -8.52 14.35
N HIS A 121 -10.01 -8.55 13.05
CA HIS A 121 -8.91 -7.77 12.48
C HIS A 121 -9.11 -6.28 12.72
N ALA A 122 -10.31 -5.77 12.46
CA ALA A 122 -10.67 -4.39 12.70
C ALA A 122 -10.50 -3.98 14.16
N MET A 123 -10.83 -4.85 15.13
CA MET A 123 -10.68 -4.51 16.55
C MET A 123 -9.22 -4.54 16.97
N ALA A 124 -8.47 -5.57 16.56
CA ALA A 124 -7.05 -5.66 16.84
C ALA A 124 -6.32 -4.39 16.34
N PHE A 125 -6.60 -4.00 15.09
CA PHE A 125 -6.11 -2.78 14.46
C PHE A 125 -6.52 -1.49 15.18
N ALA A 126 -7.82 -1.30 15.42
CA ALA A 126 -8.34 -0.05 15.96
C ALA A 126 -7.95 0.19 17.43
N THR A 127 -7.65 -0.88 18.19
CA THR A 127 -7.24 -0.78 19.60
C THR A 127 -5.72 -0.92 19.80
N ALA A 128 -4.94 -1.03 18.74
CA ALA A 128 -3.50 -1.12 18.84
C ALA A 128 -2.87 0.23 19.30
N ASP A 129 -1.75 0.12 20.01
CA ASP A 129 -1.08 1.28 20.65
C ASP A 129 -0.23 2.12 19.67
N TYR A 130 -0.01 1.65 18.43
CA TYR A 130 0.76 2.39 17.43
C TYR A 130 0.00 3.60 16.88
N MET A 131 0.77 4.57 16.37
CA MET A 131 0.22 5.70 15.62
C MET A 131 -0.22 5.25 14.24
N LEU A 132 -1.26 5.91 13.71
CA LEU A 132 -1.76 5.71 12.35
C LEU A 132 -1.90 7.04 11.63
N TRP A 133 -1.93 6.95 10.31
CA TRP A 133 -2.02 8.07 9.38
C TRP A 133 -3.17 7.83 8.40
N HIS A 134 -3.57 8.87 7.68
CA HIS A 134 -4.45 8.77 6.50
C HIS A 134 -5.63 7.79 6.62
N ALA A 135 -5.75 6.81 5.71
CA ALA A 135 -6.91 5.92 5.65
C ALA A 135 -6.99 5.07 6.91
N ASN A 136 -5.85 4.63 7.45
CA ASN A 136 -5.76 3.88 8.68
C ASN A 136 -6.29 4.66 9.89
N GLN A 137 -5.88 5.92 10.06
CA GLN A 137 -6.36 6.75 11.17
C GLN A 137 -7.86 7.03 11.05
N ALA A 138 -8.35 7.29 9.84
CA ALA A 138 -9.77 7.49 9.60
C ALA A 138 -10.58 6.22 9.94
N ALA A 139 -10.08 5.06 9.53
CA ALA A 139 -10.67 3.76 9.85
C ALA A 139 -10.70 3.47 11.35
N ARG A 140 -9.59 3.71 12.06
CA ARG A 140 -9.53 3.57 13.52
C ARG A 140 -10.58 4.46 14.18
N TYR A 141 -10.65 5.74 13.80
CA TYR A 141 -11.67 6.64 14.34
C TYR A 141 -13.09 6.09 14.08
N ASN A 142 -13.39 5.73 12.83
CA ASN A 142 -14.70 5.20 12.42
C ASN A 142 -15.11 3.98 13.25
N ILE A 143 -14.19 3.03 13.40
CA ILE A 143 -14.39 1.81 14.18
C ILE A 143 -14.66 2.12 15.66
N LEU A 144 -13.87 3.01 16.28
CA LEU A 144 -14.07 3.43 17.67
C LEU A 144 -15.39 4.21 17.86
N GLN A 145 -15.94 4.79 16.80
CA GLN A 145 -17.28 5.39 16.78
C GLN A 145 -18.41 4.40 16.40
N GLY A 146 -18.10 3.12 16.17
CA GLY A 146 -19.06 2.06 15.88
C GLY A 146 -19.38 1.84 14.40
N ILE A 147 -18.64 2.47 13.48
CA ILE A 147 -18.72 2.21 12.04
C ILE A 147 -17.73 1.09 11.71
N MET A 148 -18.23 -0.12 11.50
CA MET A 148 -17.43 -1.31 11.22
C MET A 148 -17.16 -1.49 9.71
N PRO A 149 -16.16 -2.30 9.31
CA PRO A 149 -15.96 -2.67 7.91
C PRO A 149 -17.21 -3.32 7.30
N PRO A 150 -17.42 -3.19 5.97
CA PRO A 150 -16.61 -2.41 5.02
C PRO A 150 -16.88 -0.90 5.06
N ALA A 151 -17.83 -0.44 5.88
CA ALA A 151 -18.22 0.97 5.91
C ALA A 151 -17.14 1.88 6.49
N SER A 152 -16.24 1.37 7.34
CA SER A 152 -15.13 2.12 7.94
C SER A 152 -14.10 2.62 6.92
N GLY A 153 -13.85 1.85 5.85
CA GLY A 153 -12.92 2.22 4.77
C GLY A 153 -13.58 2.89 3.57
N HIS A 154 -14.92 2.88 3.48
CA HIS A 154 -15.65 3.44 2.35
C HIS A 154 -15.47 4.97 2.23
N TYR A 155 -15.29 5.51 1.01
CA TYR A 155 -14.93 6.92 0.78
C TYR A 155 -15.93 7.96 1.34
N LEU A 156 -17.20 7.58 1.52
CA LEU A 156 -18.21 8.42 2.19
C LEU A 156 -17.93 8.61 3.69
N ASN A 157 -17.26 7.66 4.34
CA ASN A 157 -16.84 7.73 5.74
C ASN A 157 -15.33 7.95 5.90
N ASN A 158 -14.56 7.92 4.82
CA ASN A 158 -13.12 8.07 4.84
C ASN A 158 -12.63 8.89 3.63
N PRO A 159 -12.34 10.19 3.79
CA PRO A 159 -11.76 11.02 2.73
C PRO A 159 -10.44 10.50 2.14
N HIS A 160 -9.75 9.62 2.86
CA HIS A 160 -8.45 9.05 2.49
C HIS A 160 -8.57 7.65 1.87
N ALA A 161 -9.76 7.22 1.47
CA ALA A 161 -10.00 5.82 1.07
C ALA A 161 -9.14 5.30 -0.10
N ASP A 162 -8.66 6.18 -0.99
CA ASP A 162 -7.79 5.83 -2.12
C ASP A 162 -6.27 5.85 -1.77
N ASP A 163 -5.91 6.22 -0.54
CA ASP A 163 -4.51 6.30 -0.08
C ASP A 163 -3.87 4.90 0.04
N ILE A 164 -2.53 4.83 0.06
CA ILE A 164 -1.74 3.58 0.02
C ILE A 164 -1.87 2.65 1.24
N ASP A 165 -2.56 3.05 2.31
CA ASP A 165 -2.49 2.38 3.62
C ASP A 165 -2.62 0.83 3.54
N PHE A 166 -3.62 0.28 2.85
CA PHE A 166 -3.71 -1.17 2.71
C PHE A 166 -2.68 -1.77 1.74
N GLN A 167 -2.18 -1.01 0.77
CA GLN A 167 -1.15 -1.47 -0.16
C GLN A 167 0.12 -1.89 0.57
N ILE A 168 0.58 -1.08 1.52
CA ILE A 168 1.81 -1.31 2.28
C ILE A 168 1.65 -2.45 3.31
N GLU A 169 0.40 -2.86 3.56
CA GLU A 169 -0.01 -3.87 4.55
C GLU A 169 -0.68 -5.10 3.91
N SER A 170 -0.38 -5.34 2.63
CA SER A 170 -1.02 -6.41 1.85
C SER A 170 -0.11 -7.60 1.59
N ASP A 171 1.17 -7.46 1.92
CA ASP A 171 2.22 -8.42 1.60
C ASP A 171 1.92 -9.78 2.27
N PHE A 172 1.36 -9.77 3.49
CA PHE A 172 0.93 -10.98 4.17
C PHE A 172 -0.01 -11.83 3.30
N ALA A 173 -0.97 -11.21 2.60
CA ALA A 173 -2.00 -11.92 1.85
C ALA A 173 -1.40 -12.65 0.64
N GLY A 174 -0.36 -12.06 0.03
CA GLY A 174 0.41 -12.66 -1.05
C GLY A 174 1.34 -13.77 -0.56
N LEU A 175 2.09 -13.52 0.52
CA LEU A 175 3.02 -14.48 1.13
C LEU A 175 2.31 -15.72 1.70
N MET A 176 1.08 -15.56 2.19
CA MET A 176 0.21 -16.66 2.63
C MET A 176 -0.45 -17.41 1.46
N SER A 177 -0.44 -16.87 0.24
CA SER A 177 -1.19 -17.45 -0.89
C SER A 177 -0.31 -17.77 -2.12
N PRO A 178 0.73 -18.62 -2.01
CA PRO A 178 1.64 -18.91 -3.13
C PRO A 178 0.92 -19.39 -4.39
N GLY A 179 1.07 -18.70 -5.52
CA GLY A 179 0.45 -19.05 -6.82
C GLY A 179 -1.09 -19.06 -6.85
N MET A 180 -1.76 -18.60 -5.80
CA MET A 180 -3.22 -18.60 -5.60
C MET A 180 -3.78 -17.18 -5.47
N ILE A 181 -3.76 -16.44 -6.58
CA ILE A 181 -4.16 -15.02 -6.59
C ILE A 181 -5.60 -14.74 -6.20
N ASN A 182 -6.55 -15.62 -6.54
CA ASN A 182 -7.95 -15.38 -6.16
C ASN A 182 -8.15 -15.56 -4.65
N ALA A 183 -7.43 -16.51 -4.03
CA ALA A 183 -7.42 -16.66 -2.58
C ALA A 183 -6.77 -15.45 -1.88
N SER A 184 -5.69 -14.92 -2.46
CA SER A 184 -5.07 -13.67 -2.01
C SER A 184 -6.04 -12.49 -2.10
N SER A 185 -6.75 -12.33 -3.22
CA SER A 185 -7.76 -11.28 -3.42
C SER A 185 -8.93 -11.39 -2.42
N GLU A 186 -9.32 -12.60 -2.02
CA GLU A 186 -10.36 -12.80 -0.99
C GLU A 186 -9.89 -12.34 0.40
N LEU A 187 -8.63 -12.59 0.76
CA LEU A 187 -8.05 -12.04 2.00
C LEU A 187 -8.00 -10.51 1.93
N CYS A 188 -7.52 -9.96 0.81
CA CYS A 188 -7.47 -8.52 0.57
C CYS A 188 -8.84 -7.85 0.61
N ASP A 189 -9.91 -8.51 0.13
CA ASP A 189 -11.27 -7.98 0.20
C ASP A 189 -11.74 -7.79 1.64
N ARG A 190 -11.43 -8.74 2.53
CA ARG A 190 -11.90 -8.69 3.91
C ARG A 190 -11.13 -7.70 4.76
N ILE A 191 -9.81 -7.63 4.55
CA ILE A 191 -8.92 -6.80 5.37
C ILE A 191 -8.79 -5.39 4.80
N GLY A 192 -8.65 -5.24 3.49
CA GLY A 192 -8.47 -3.92 2.86
C GLY A 192 -9.65 -2.98 3.03
N HIS A 193 -10.89 -3.50 3.12
CA HIS A 193 -12.07 -2.67 3.39
C HIS A 193 -12.21 -2.22 4.84
N ILE A 194 -11.28 -2.61 5.73
CA ILE A 194 -11.18 -2.01 7.06
C ILE A 194 -10.88 -0.52 6.91
N MET A 195 -9.95 -0.16 6.02
CA MET A 195 -9.41 1.19 5.90
C MET A 195 -9.56 1.83 4.52
N ASN A 196 -9.55 1.04 3.44
CA ASN A 196 -9.54 1.56 2.08
C ASN A 196 -10.78 1.15 1.26
N TYR A 197 -10.94 1.80 0.12
CA TYR A 197 -11.92 1.54 -0.92
C TYR A 197 -11.31 1.98 -2.27
N GLY A 198 -11.83 1.51 -3.41
CA GLY A 198 -11.37 2.03 -4.71
C GLY A 198 -9.88 1.79 -4.97
N ASP A 199 -9.13 2.83 -5.35
CA ASP A 199 -7.71 2.71 -5.72
C ASP A 199 -6.87 2.19 -4.53
N GLY A 200 -7.20 2.59 -3.30
CA GLY A 200 -6.52 2.16 -2.06
C GLY A 200 -6.61 0.66 -1.82
N TRP A 201 -7.79 0.07 -2.07
CA TRP A 201 -7.98 -1.37 -1.99
C TRP A 201 -7.31 -2.10 -3.17
N TYR A 202 -7.38 -1.53 -4.38
CA TYR A 202 -6.72 -2.09 -5.55
C TYR A 202 -5.20 -2.17 -5.41
N GLY A 203 -4.58 -1.22 -4.72
CA GLY A 203 -3.17 -1.27 -4.35
C GLY A 203 -2.81 -2.58 -3.67
N GLY A 204 -3.52 -2.91 -2.60
CA GLY A 204 -3.28 -4.15 -1.85
C GLY A 204 -3.59 -5.42 -2.64
N VAL A 205 -4.70 -5.45 -3.40
CA VAL A 205 -5.01 -6.59 -4.30
C VAL A 205 -3.89 -6.81 -5.32
N PHE A 206 -3.34 -5.74 -5.88
CA PHE A 206 -2.30 -5.78 -6.88
C PHE A 206 -0.94 -6.21 -6.29
N VAL A 207 -0.52 -5.63 -5.17
CA VAL A 207 0.74 -5.98 -4.49
C VAL A 207 0.71 -7.42 -4.01
N ALA A 208 -0.33 -7.85 -3.29
CA ALA A 208 -0.50 -9.24 -2.89
C ALA A 208 -0.55 -10.19 -4.11
N GLY A 209 -1.17 -9.72 -5.21
CA GLY A 209 -1.16 -10.33 -6.53
C GLY A 209 0.23 -10.52 -7.14
N MET A 210 1.16 -9.57 -6.96
CA MET A 210 2.53 -9.72 -7.44
C MET A 210 3.31 -10.73 -6.59
N TYR A 211 3.16 -10.71 -5.27
CA TYR A 211 3.75 -11.71 -4.36
C TYR A 211 3.34 -13.14 -4.72
N THR A 212 2.05 -13.39 -4.92
CA THR A 212 1.56 -14.73 -5.26
C THR A 212 2.14 -15.25 -6.58
N GLN A 213 2.28 -14.40 -7.61
CA GLN A 213 2.87 -14.80 -8.89
C GLN A 213 4.39 -15.00 -8.78
N ALA A 214 5.09 -14.27 -7.91
CA ALA A 214 6.53 -14.41 -7.68
C ALA A 214 6.92 -15.79 -7.10
N PHE A 215 5.97 -16.55 -6.53
CA PHE A 215 6.23 -17.94 -6.14
C PHE A 215 6.37 -18.90 -7.32
N ILE A 216 5.80 -18.56 -8.48
CA ILE A 216 5.64 -19.49 -9.62
C ILE A 216 6.31 -18.99 -10.91
N SER A 217 6.87 -17.79 -10.90
CA SER A 217 7.56 -17.20 -12.05
C SER A 217 8.72 -16.31 -11.62
N ASP A 218 9.79 -16.33 -12.41
CA ASP A 218 10.95 -15.44 -12.38
C ASP A 218 10.90 -14.35 -13.47
N ASP A 219 9.80 -14.28 -14.24
CA ASP A 219 9.57 -13.24 -15.25
C ASP A 219 8.80 -12.07 -14.63
N ILE A 220 9.48 -10.95 -14.42
CA ILE A 220 8.90 -9.72 -13.84
C ILE A 220 7.75 -9.18 -14.71
N GLN A 221 7.86 -9.25 -16.04
CA GLN A 221 6.80 -8.78 -16.92
C GLN A 221 5.55 -9.63 -16.73
N PHE A 222 5.71 -10.94 -16.56
CA PHE A 222 4.61 -11.84 -16.21
C PHE A 222 4.04 -11.51 -14.84
N VAL A 223 4.86 -11.39 -13.79
CA VAL A 223 4.38 -11.11 -12.42
C VAL A 223 3.54 -9.82 -12.38
N VAL A 224 4.04 -8.73 -12.96
CA VAL A 224 3.34 -7.45 -13.00
C VAL A 224 2.06 -7.56 -13.84
N SER A 225 2.14 -8.10 -15.06
CA SER A 225 1.01 -8.13 -15.98
C SER A 225 -0.09 -9.12 -15.56
N GLU A 226 0.28 -10.22 -14.91
CA GLU A 226 -0.66 -11.24 -14.43
C GLU A 226 -1.38 -10.75 -13.17
N ALA A 227 -0.66 -10.12 -12.24
CA ALA A 227 -1.27 -9.51 -11.06
C ALA A 227 -2.27 -8.40 -11.43
N LEU A 228 -1.95 -7.60 -12.44
CA LEU A 228 -2.81 -6.50 -12.90
C LEU A 228 -4.19 -6.99 -13.37
N LYS A 229 -4.32 -8.24 -13.84
CA LYS A 229 -5.61 -8.83 -14.24
C LYS A 229 -6.59 -9.00 -13.08
N ALA A 230 -6.13 -8.97 -11.83
CA ALA A 230 -7.00 -8.99 -10.66
C ALA A 230 -7.73 -7.65 -10.46
N VAL A 231 -7.24 -6.57 -11.07
CA VAL A 231 -7.87 -5.24 -10.99
C VAL A 231 -8.79 -5.01 -12.19
N PRO A 232 -10.01 -4.46 -12.03
CA PRO A 232 -10.91 -4.12 -13.12
C PRO A 232 -10.28 -3.19 -14.17
N GLN A 233 -10.46 -3.47 -15.45
CA GLN A 233 -9.81 -2.70 -16.53
C GLN A 233 -10.31 -1.25 -16.64
N GLU A 234 -11.53 -1.02 -16.16
CA GLU A 234 -12.21 0.26 -16.14
C GLU A 234 -11.68 1.18 -15.04
N SER A 235 -10.95 0.65 -14.04
CA SER A 235 -10.44 1.46 -12.92
C SER A 235 -9.29 2.37 -13.35
N ARG A 236 -9.15 3.49 -12.62
CA ARG A 236 -8.03 4.42 -12.79
C ARG A 236 -6.71 3.71 -12.50
N PHE A 237 -6.67 2.91 -11.42
CA PHE A 237 -5.55 2.04 -11.07
C PHE A 237 -5.06 1.19 -12.25
N TYR A 238 -5.96 0.42 -12.89
CA TYR A 238 -5.57 -0.47 -13.99
C TYR A 238 -4.99 0.30 -15.17
N GLN A 239 -5.64 1.40 -15.56
CA GLN A 239 -5.22 2.22 -16.69
C GLN A 239 -3.84 2.85 -16.45
N LEU A 240 -3.57 3.31 -15.23
CA LEU A 240 -2.27 3.84 -14.85
C LEU A 240 -1.18 2.79 -15.00
N ILE A 241 -1.32 1.63 -14.35
CA ILE A 241 -0.28 0.59 -14.39
C ILE A 241 -0.10 0.03 -15.82
N SER A 242 -1.19 -0.09 -16.58
CA SER A 242 -1.13 -0.47 -18.00
C SER A 242 -0.30 0.50 -18.84
N ASP A 243 -0.45 1.82 -18.61
CA ASP A 243 0.40 2.82 -19.25
C ASP A 243 1.87 2.67 -18.84
N VAL A 244 2.17 2.41 -17.56
CA VAL A 244 3.56 2.20 -17.09
C VAL A 244 4.21 1.03 -17.81
N ILE A 245 3.49 -0.09 -17.95
CA ILE A 245 3.95 -1.27 -18.69
C ILE A 245 4.16 -0.93 -20.17
N GLN A 246 3.25 -0.14 -20.77
CA GLN A 246 3.40 0.31 -22.15
C GLN A 246 4.61 1.22 -22.33
N TRP A 247 4.77 2.23 -21.48
CA TRP A 247 5.88 3.17 -21.52
C TRP A 247 7.22 2.49 -21.26
N HIS A 248 7.27 1.42 -20.46
CA HIS A 248 8.46 0.59 -20.35
C HIS A 248 8.87 -0.03 -21.69
N LYS A 249 7.91 -0.45 -22.53
CA LYS A 249 8.20 -0.96 -23.88
C LYS A 249 8.64 0.14 -24.84
N GLU A 250 8.13 1.37 -24.66
CA GLU A 250 8.50 2.53 -25.48
C GLU A 250 9.86 3.13 -25.09
N TYR A 251 10.22 3.06 -23.80
CA TYR A 251 11.40 3.67 -23.21
C TYR A 251 12.22 2.66 -22.39
N PRO A 252 12.66 1.51 -22.96
CA PRO A 252 13.17 0.37 -22.18
C PRO A 252 14.39 0.66 -21.29
N ASP A 253 15.18 1.69 -21.62
CA ASP A 253 16.38 2.04 -20.86
C ASP A 253 16.25 3.40 -20.11
N ASP A 254 15.05 3.99 -20.06
CA ASP A 254 14.83 5.33 -19.51
C ASP A 254 13.62 5.37 -18.56
N TRP A 255 13.83 4.85 -17.35
CA TRP A 255 12.83 4.90 -16.29
C TRP A 255 12.40 6.32 -15.95
N LYS A 256 13.28 7.31 -16.09
CA LYS A 256 12.98 8.73 -15.81
C LYS A 256 11.99 9.30 -16.80
N ARG A 257 12.06 8.87 -18.05
CA ARG A 257 11.06 9.21 -19.07
C ARG A 257 9.69 8.62 -18.73
N ASN A 258 9.64 7.36 -18.29
CA ASN A 258 8.39 6.73 -17.85
C ASN A 258 7.81 7.42 -16.59
N TRP A 259 8.66 7.69 -15.58
CA TRP A 259 8.30 8.48 -14.40
C TRP A 259 7.70 9.84 -14.77
N PHE A 260 8.28 10.55 -15.74
CA PHE A 260 7.74 11.82 -16.20
C PHE A 260 6.34 11.68 -16.82
N GLU A 261 6.08 10.61 -17.59
CA GLU A 261 4.75 10.36 -18.15
C GLU A 261 3.72 10.00 -17.07
N ILE A 262 4.12 9.25 -16.03
CA ILE A 262 3.32 9.01 -14.83
C ILE A 262 2.90 10.36 -14.23
N GLN A 263 3.86 11.23 -13.91
CA GLN A 263 3.56 12.55 -13.34
C GLN A 263 2.65 13.39 -14.26
N ARG A 264 2.97 13.41 -15.55
CA ARG A 264 2.24 14.26 -16.50
C ARG A 264 0.77 13.86 -16.64
N LYS A 265 0.46 12.57 -16.58
CA LYS A 265 -0.88 12.04 -16.89
C LYS A 265 -1.71 11.76 -15.63
N TRP A 266 -1.08 11.32 -14.53
CA TRP A 266 -1.79 10.63 -13.45
C TRP A 266 -1.62 11.22 -12.04
N SER A 267 -0.70 12.15 -11.81
CA SER A 267 -0.39 12.65 -10.44
C SER A 267 -1.38 13.67 -9.89
N PHE A 268 -2.45 14.00 -10.61
CA PHE A 268 -3.49 14.88 -10.09
C PHE A 268 -4.31 14.16 -9.02
N GLU A 269 -4.14 14.59 -7.78
CA GLU A 269 -4.89 14.10 -6.61
C GLU A 269 -6.32 14.65 -6.59
N LYS A 270 -7.30 13.80 -6.29
CA LYS A 270 -8.73 14.15 -6.22
C LYS A 270 -9.41 13.78 -4.90
N GLY A 271 -8.91 12.78 -4.19
CA GLY A 271 -9.47 12.25 -2.95
C GLY A 271 -8.79 12.86 -1.73
N CYS A 272 -7.52 12.49 -1.51
CA CYS A 272 -6.79 12.78 -0.28
C CYS A 272 -6.77 14.28 0.06
N PRO A 273 -7.43 14.71 1.15
CA PRO A 273 -7.52 16.12 1.52
C PRO A 273 -6.17 16.80 1.74
N ASP A 274 -5.11 16.05 2.01
CA ASP A 274 -3.75 16.59 2.14
C ASP A 274 -3.03 16.78 0.79
N GLY A 275 -3.42 16.03 -0.25
CA GLY A 275 -2.77 16.07 -1.56
C GLY A 275 -3.48 16.90 -2.63
N VAL A 276 -4.79 17.12 -2.52
CA VAL A 276 -5.54 17.86 -3.56
C VAL A 276 -4.98 19.28 -3.75
N PHE A 277 -4.61 19.62 -4.99
CA PHE A 277 -3.92 20.86 -5.39
C PHE A 277 -2.53 21.09 -4.77
N LYS A 278 -1.89 20.04 -4.23
CA LYS A 278 -0.54 20.07 -3.65
C LYS A 278 0.38 19.10 -4.39
N ALA A 279 1.68 19.17 -4.09
CA ALA A 279 2.69 18.25 -4.66
C ALA A 279 2.69 16.87 -3.98
N PHE A 280 2.18 16.82 -2.75
CA PHE A 280 1.98 15.60 -1.97
C PHE A 280 0.95 14.71 -2.67
N ASN A 281 1.26 13.43 -2.83
CA ASN A 281 0.33 12.43 -3.32
C ASN A 281 0.71 11.07 -2.77
N ILE A 282 -0.25 10.42 -2.12
CA ILE A 282 -0.14 9.08 -1.53
C ILE A 282 -1.26 8.16 -2.02
N ASP A 283 -1.84 8.45 -3.19
CA ASP A 283 -2.81 7.56 -3.84
C ASP A 283 -2.12 6.22 -4.16
N ALA A 284 -2.80 5.12 -3.87
CA ALA A 284 -2.27 3.77 -4.05
C ALA A 284 -1.81 3.50 -5.48
N SER A 285 -2.55 3.95 -6.48
CA SER A 285 -2.19 3.75 -7.88
C SER A 285 -0.87 4.40 -8.27
N LEU A 286 -0.55 5.58 -7.70
CA LEU A 286 0.63 6.34 -8.05
C LEU A 286 1.87 5.68 -7.42
N ASN A 287 1.73 5.21 -6.20
CA ASN A 287 2.78 4.47 -5.50
C ASN A 287 2.98 3.07 -6.12
N ALA A 288 1.92 2.34 -6.46
CA ALA A 288 2.00 1.12 -7.27
C ALA A 288 2.75 1.35 -8.59
N ALA A 289 2.58 2.51 -9.23
CA ALA A 289 3.33 2.87 -10.43
C ALA A 289 4.84 2.90 -10.18
N TYR A 290 5.28 3.40 -9.02
CA TYR A 290 6.69 3.46 -8.64
C TYR A 290 7.26 2.09 -8.27
N ILE A 291 6.47 1.22 -7.64
CA ILE A 291 6.81 -0.20 -7.44
C ILE A 291 7.06 -0.86 -8.80
N VAL A 292 6.11 -0.72 -9.73
CA VAL A 292 6.20 -1.30 -11.07
C VAL A 292 7.37 -0.70 -11.87
N LEU A 293 7.64 0.59 -11.73
CA LEU A 293 8.79 1.25 -12.31
C LEU A 293 10.11 0.60 -11.83
N GLY A 294 10.24 0.40 -10.51
CA GLY A 294 11.39 -0.27 -9.91
C GLY A 294 11.55 -1.70 -10.43
N LEU A 295 10.47 -2.49 -10.42
CA LEU A 295 10.49 -3.88 -10.87
C LEU A 295 10.88 -4.00 -12.35
N LEU A 296 10.22 -3.26 -13.24
CA LEU A 296 10.43 -3.39 -14.69
C LEU A 296 11.83 -2.95 -15.11
N TYR A 297 12.31 -1.80 -14.61
CA TYR A 297 13.63 -1.26 -14.97
C TYR A 297 14.78 -1.80 -14.12
N GLY A 298 14.46 -2.42 -12.98
CA GLY A 298 15.41 -3.21 -12.21
C GLY A 298 15.78 -4.51 -12.91
N ASP A 299 14.87 -5.09 -13.70
CA ASP A 299 15.09 -6.26 -14.56
C ASP A 299 15.77 -7.42 -13.82
N GLY A 300 15.31 -7.68 -12.59
CA GLY A 300 15.80 -8.75 -11.71
C GLY A 300 17.05 -8.37 -10.90
N ASP A 301 17.66 -7.22 -11.15
CA ASP A 301 18.70 -6.67 -10.28
C ASP A 301 18.05 -6.11 -9.00
N TYR A 302 18.35 -6.75 -7.88
CA TYR A 302 17.81 -6.38 -6.57
C TYR A 302 18.13 -4.94 -6.19
N GLY A 303 19.37 -4.50 -6.43
CA GLY A 303 19.79 -3.17 -6.04
C GLY A 303 19.18 -2.07 -6.91
N LYS A 304 19.09 -2.31 -8.22
CA LYS A 304 18.42 -1.36 -9.13
C LYS A 304 16.92 -1.25 -8.85
N THR A 305 16.25 -2.38 -8.58
CA THR A 305 14.83 -2.41 -8.24
C THR A 305 14.56 -1.51 -7.04
N VAL A 306 15.29 -1.73 -5.94
CA VAL A 306 15.18 -0.94 -4.71
C VAL A 306 15.50 0.54 -4.97
N ASP A 307 16.66 0.84 -5.56
CA ASP A 307 17.10 2.22 -5.80
C ASP A 307 16.13 3.00 -6.71
N ILE A 308 15.62 2.41 -7.79
CA ILE A 308 14.66 3.08 -8.69
C ILE A 308 13.34 3.35 -7.97
N SER A 309 12.79 2.38 -7.23
CA SER A 309 11.54 2.56 -6.47
C SER A 309 11.68 3.64 -5.39
N THR A 310 12.81 3.72 -4.69
CA THR A 310 13.10 4.81 -3.74
C THR A 310 13.24 6.15 -4.45
N ARG A 311 13.97 6.19 -5.57
CA ARG A 311 14.24 7.43 -6.31
C ARG A 311 13.02 7.98 -7.04
N ALA A 312 11.94 7.24 -7.14
CA ALA A 312 10.68 7.76 -7.69
C ALA A 312 10.07 8.89 -6.84
N GLY A 313 10.49 9.04 -5.58
CA GLY A 313 10.07 10.13 -4.68
C GLY A 313 8.77 9.81 -3.94
N GLN A 314 8.04 10.85 -3.53
CA GLN A 314 6.85 10.74 -2.67
C GLN A 314 7.12 9.95 -1.38
N ASP A 315 6.43 8.83 -1.21
CA ASP A 315 6.46 7.94 -0.06
C ASP A 315 7.52 6.85 -0.28
N SER A 316 8.77 7.17 0.06
CA SER A 316 9.92 6.50 -0.54
C SER A 316 10.48 5.32 0.25
N ASP A 317 9.90 4.96 1.39
CA ASP A 317 10.18 3.76 2.19
C ASP A 317 9.26 2.58 1.82
N CYS A 318 7.97 2.82 1.63
CA CYS A 318 7.00 1.78 1.31
C CYS A 318 7.15 1.21 -0.12
N ASN A 319 7.38 2.07 -1.10
CA ASN A 319 7.57 1.65 -2.49
C ASN A 319 8.75 0.67 -2.68
N PRO A 320 9.97 0.96 -2.16
CA PRO A 320 11.04 -0.04 -2.18
C PRO A 320 10.79 -1.21 -1.23
N SER A 321 10.01 -1.05 -0.15
CA SER A 321 9.61 -2.16 0.73
C SER A 321 8.86 -3.24 -0.07
N ASN A 322 7.76 -2.87 -0.74
CA ASN A 322 6.98 -3.81 -1.55
C ASN A 322 7.81 -4.35 -2.73
N ALA A 323 8.54 -3.49 -3.46
CA ALA A 323 9.34 -3.93 -4.61
C ALA A 323 10.44 -4.94 -4.21
N ALA A 324 11.13 -4.68 -3.10
CA ALA A 324 12.14 -5.55 -2.53
C ALA A 324 11.56 -6.88 -2.06
N GLY A 325 10.41 -6.87 -1.39
CA GLY A 325 9.78 -8.10 -0.93
C GLY A 325 9.20 -8.94 -2.08
N ILE A 326 8.60 -8.33 -3.10
CA ILE A 326 8.14 -9.05 -4.30
C ILE A 326 9.33 -9.72 -5.00
N LEU A 327 10.42 -8.98 -5.23
CA LEU A 327 11.61 -9.53 -5.88
C LEU A 327 12.34 -10.54 -4.97
N GLY A 328 12.38 -10.30 -3.66
CA GLY A 328 12.89 -11.23 -2.65
C GLY A 328 12.12 -12.56 -2.62
N THR A 329 10.80 -12.51 -2.81
CA THR A 329 9.94 -13.70 -2.98
C THR A 329 10.25 -14.42 -4.29
N MET A 330 10.49 -13.66 -5.36
CA MET A 330 10.82 -14.19 -6.68
C MET A 330 12.14 -14.95 -6.67
N ILE A 331 13.18 -14.38 -6.08
CA ILE A 331 14.54 -14.97 -6.11
C ILE A 331 14.86 -15.85 -4.89
N GLY A 332 14.12 -15.70 -3.79
CA GLY A 332 14.41 -16.35 -2.51
C GLY A 332 15.46 -15.62 -1.67
N PHE A 333 15.35 -15.68 -0.35
CA PHE A 333 16.25 -15.02 0.59
C PHE A 333 17.72 -15.35 0.33
N SER A 334 18.00 -16.61 0.03
CA SER A 334 19.36 -17.09 -0.25
C SER A 334 20.05 -16.37 -1.42
N ASN A 335 19.27 -15.83 -2.37
CA ASN A 335 19.78 -15.14 -3.56
C ASN A 335 19.76 -13.61 -3.43
N ILE A 336 19.23 -13.05 -2.33
CA ILE A 336 19.39 -11.61 -2.06
C ILE A 336 20.88 -11.33 -1.83
N PRO A 337 21.50 -10.34 -2.53
CA PRO A 337 22.92 -10.05 -2.39
C PRO A 337 23.31 -9.66 -0.96
N ASP A 338 24.48 -10.12 -0.49
CA ASP A 338 24.95 -9.86 0.88
C ASP A 338 25.08 -8.36 1.21
N TYR A 339 25.37 -7.52 0.20
CA TYR A 339 25.36 -6.05 0.35
C TYR A 339 24.01 -5.51 0.83
N TRP A 340 22.89 -6.13 0.45
CA TRP A 340 21.56 -5.69 0.85
C TRP A 340 21.09 -6.35 2.15
N LYS A 341 21.64 -7.52 2.51
CA LYS A 341 21.34 -8.20 3.78
C LYS A 341 22.15 -7.66 4.97
N GLN A 342 23.11 -6.76 4.74
CA GLN A 342 23.96 -6.25 5.82
C GLN A 342 23.13 -5.61 6.94
N GLY A 343 23.37 -6.00 8.19
CA GLY A 343 22.64 -5.51 9.37
C GLY A 343 21.34 -6.25 9.68
N LEU A 344 20.81 -7.08 8.76
CA LEU A 344 19.58 -7.85 8.99
C LEU A 344 19.74 -8.85 10.15
N ASP A 345 20.92 -9.46 10.28
CA ASP A 345 21.30 -10.37 11.37
C ASP A 345 21.25 -9.70 12.77
N ARG A 346 21.25 -8.37 12.81
CA ARG A 346 21.16 -7.59 14.06
C ARG A 346 19.73 -7.31 14.48
N VAL A 347 18.76 -7.50 13.58
CA VAL A 347 17.35 -7.14 13.80
C VAL A 347 16.37 -8.29 13.59
N GLU A 348 16.74 -9.36 12.87
CA GLU A 348 15.79 -10.42 12.50
C GLU A 348 15.21 -11.19 13.71
N ASP A 349 15.93 -11.22 14.83
CA ASP A 349 15.49 -11.82 16.12
C ASP A 349 14.93 -10.79 17.12
N ARG A 350 14.74 -9.54 16.71
CA ARG A 350 14.16 -8.48 17.55
C ARG A 350 12.70 -8.30 17.23
N ASN A 351 11.87 -8.19 18.27
CA ASN A 351 10.45 -7.87 18.10
C ASN A 351 10.30 -6.51 17.41
N PHE A 352 9.37 -6.43 16.46
CA PHE A 352 8.89 -5.14 15.97
C PHE A 352 8.17 -4.40 17.10
N SER A 353 8.25 -3.07 17.11
CA SER A 353 7.50 -2.27 18.07
C SER A 353 6.01 -2.61 18.00
N TYR A 354 5.34 -2.56 19.16
CA TYR A 354 3.92 -2.85 19.32
C TYR A 354 3.51 -4.32 19.08
N THR A 355 4.47 -5.22 18.85
CA THR A 355 4.21 -6.64 18.64
C THR A 355 5.11 -7.51 19.51
N ASP A 356 4.71 -8.76 19.71
CA ASP A 356 5.55 -9.80 20.29
C ASP A 356 6.27 -10.66 19.22
N LEU A 357 6.30 -10.18 17.96
CA LEU A 357 6.82 -10.92 16.82
C LEU A 357 8.12 -10.32 16.32
N ALA A 358 9.14 -11.16 16.17
CA ALA A 358 10.35 -10.86 15.41
C ALA A 358 10.23 -11.35 13.98
N LEU A 359 11.09 -10.85 13.08
CA LEU A 359 11.09 -11.25 11.68
C LEU A 359 11.25 -12.78 11.51
N THR A 360 12.04 -13.43 12.38
CA THR A 360 12.18 -14.89 12.41
C THR A 360 10.90 -15.64 12.76
N ASP A 361 10.01 -15.06 13.58
CA ASP A 361 8.69 -15.63 13.88
C ASP A 361 7.78 -15.55 12.66
N VAL A 362 7.77 -14.40 11.99
CA VAL A 362 6.89 -14.14 10.84
C VAL A 362 7.27 -15.01 9.64
N TYR A 363 8.56 -15.33 9.46
CA TYR A 363 8.97 -16.34 8.48
C TYR A 363 8.30 -17.71 8.73
N GLN A 364 8.20 -18.13 10.00
CA GLN A 364 7.58 -19.42 10.35
C GLN A 364 6.06 -19.37 10.23
N LEU A 365 5.44 -18.28 10.69
CA LEU A 365 3.99 -18.06 10.59
C LEU A 365 3.55 -18.00 9.13
N GLY A 366 4.22 -17.20 8.30
CA GLY A 366 3.95 -17.11 6.88
C GLY A 366 4.07 -18.47 6.18
N TYR A 367 5.10 -19.25 6.50
CA TYR A 367 5.24 -20.61 5.98
C TYR A 367 4.10 -21.54 6.42
N LYS A 368 3.74 -21.51 7.72
CA LYS A 368 2.63 -22.29 8.25
C LYS A 368 1.31 -21.96 7.55
N HIS A 369 1.00 -20.68 7.41
CA HIS A 369 -0.22 -20.21 6.75
C HIS A 369 -0.22 -20.53 5.26
N ALA A 370 0.92 -20.40 4.57
CA ALA A 370 1.07 -20.80 3.18
C ALA A 370 0.76 -22.28 2.95
N LEU A 371 1.24 -23.18 3.82
CA LEU A 371 0.89 -24.61 3.73
C LEU A 371 -0.62 -24.84 3.87
N GLN A 372 -1.27 -24.17 4.84
CA GLN A 372 -2.71 -24.29 5.04
C GLN A 372 -3.50 -23.79 3.84
N MET A 373 -3.09 -22.66 3.26
CA MET A 373 -3.71 -22.08 2.08
C MET A 373 -3.53 -22.97 0.85
N ILE A 374 -2.36 -23.60 0.68
CA ILE A 374 -2.11 -24.54 -0.42
C ILE A 374 -3.07 -25.74 -0.33
N GLU A 375 -3.23 -26.34 0.85
CA GLU A 375 -4.19 -27.45 1.03
C GLU A 375 -5.63 -27.00 0.77
N ARG A 376 -6.03 -25.83 1.30
CA ARG A 376 -7.37 -25.25 1.07
C ARG A 376 -7.63 -24.94 -0.40
N GLY A 377 -6.61 -24.48 -1.13
CA GLY A 377 -6.67 -24.17 -2.55
C GLY A 377 -6.69 -25.39 -3.47
N GLY A 378 -6.76 -26.62 -2.92
CA GLY A 378 -6.76 -27.86 -3.69
C GLY A 378 -5.38 -28.33 -4.11
N GLY A 379 -4.32 -27.78 -3.51
CA GLY A 379 -2.95 -28.26 -3.63
C GLY A 379 -2.66 -29.44 -2.72
N GLU A 380 -1.43 -29.96 -2.81
CA GLU A 380 -0.95 -31.09 -2.00
C GLU A 380 0.28 -30.69 -1.18
N VAL A 381 0.32 -31.07 0.09
CA VAL A 381 1.50 -30.90 0.96
C VAL A 381 2.05 -32.28 1.31
N THR A 382 3.30 -32.54 0.92
CA THR A 382 4.02 -33.79 1.26
C THR A 382 5.12 -33.50 2.29
N ASN A 383 5.93 -34.50 2.63
CA ASN A 383 7.03 -34.31 3.59
C ASN A 383 8.07 -33.30 3.11
N ASP A 384 8.40 -33.29 1.82
CA ASP A 384 9.52 -32.51 1.26
C ASP A 384 9.11 -31.45 0.23
N SER A 385 7.85 -31.47 -0.24
CA SER A 385 7.39 -30.58 -1.32
C SER A 385 5.94 -30.17 -1.15
N VAL A 386 5.57 -29.11 -1.86
CA VAL A 386 4.19 -28.69 -2.07
C VAL A 386 3.85 -28.72 -3.56
N VAL A 387 2.60 -28.99 -3.88
CA VAL A 387 2.02 -28.84 -5.22
C VAL A 387 0.93 -27.78 -5.11
N ILE A 388 1.14 -26.65 -5.75
CA ILE A 388 0.22 -25.52 -5.80
C ILE A 388 -0.71 -25.71 -6.99
N ALA A 389 -2.01 -25.59 -6.76
CA ALA A 389 -3.00 -25.53 -7.82
C ALA A 389 -3.12 -24.09 -8.31
N TYR A 390 -2.71 -23.82 -9.56
CA TYR A 390 -2.79 -22.47 -10.11
C TYR A 390 -4.24 -22.04 -10.29
N GLN A 391 -4.50 -20.77 -9.97
CA GLN A 391 -5.80 -20.14 -10.13
C GLN A 391 -5.74 -19.17 -11.31
N ALA A 392 -6.60 -19.40 -12.32
CA ALA A 392 -6.80 -18.40 -13.35
C ALA A 392 -7.34 -17.11 -12.71
N VAL A 393 -6.70 -15.98 -12.99
CA VAL A 393 -6.99 -14.69 -12.35
C VAL A 393 -8.43 -14.27 -12.62
N LEU A 394 -9.15 -13.92 -11.56
CA LEU A 394 -10.47 -13.31 -11.62
C LEU A 394 -10.36 -11.85 -11.18
N PRO A 395 -10.82 -10.88 -12.01
CA PRO A 395 -10.85 -9.50 -11.56
C PRO A 395 -11.80 -9.35 -10.38
N VAL A 396 -11.41 -8.55 -9.40
CA VAL A 396 -12.28 -8.13 -8.30
C VAL A 396 -13.38 -7.18 -8.80
N ARG A 397 -14.28 -6.74 -7.93
CA ARG A 397 -15.37 -5.83 -8.33
C ARG A 397 -14.86 -4.41 -8.64
N LEU A 398 -15.56 -3.71 -9.53
CA LEU A 398 -15.32 -2.29 -9.80
C LEU A 398 -15.85 -1.43 -8.65
N GLU A 399 -14.99 -0.56 -8.13
CA GLU A 399 -15.18 0.41 -7.07
C GLU A 399 -14.44 1.67 -7.47
N GLN A 400 -15.11 2.81 -7.38
CA GLN A 400 -14.51 4.11 -7.69
C GLN A 400 -14.92 5.12 -6.63
N SER A 401 -13.93 5.63 -5.92
CA SER A 401 -14.12 6.72 -4.96
C SER A 401 -14.31 8.04 -5.70
N PHE A 402 -15.12 8.92 -5.12
CA PHE A 402 -15.34 10.29 -5.58
C PHE A 402 -15.81 10.38 -7.04
N ASP A 403 -16.54 9.37 -7.52
CA ASP A 403 -17.06 9.38 -8.89
C ASP A 403 -18.06 10.53 -9.09
N GLY A 404 -17.93 11.22 -10.22
CA GLY A 404 -18.70 12.43 -10.51
C GLY A 404 -18.39 13.63 -9.62
N LEU A 405 -17.32 13.62 -8.81
CA LEU A 405 -16.88 14.76 -8.00
C LEU A 405 -15.52 15.28 -8.46
N PHE A 406 -15.41 16.60 -8.58
CA PHE A 406 -14.20 17.27 -9.05
C PHE A 406 -13.76 18.35 -8.07
N PRO A 407 -12.52 18.32 -7.56
CA PRO A 407 -11.99 19.42 -6.77
C PRO A 407 -12.07 20.74 -7.53
N ARG A 408 -12.67 21.74 -6.91
CA ARG A 408 -12.88 23.08 -7.49
C ARG A 408 -11.96 24.11 -6.87
N GLU A 409 -11.93 24.13 -5.54
CA GLU A 409 -11.28 25.19 -4.77
C GLU A 409 -10.74 24.65 -3.46
N ARG A 410 -9.53 25.07 -3.08
CA ARG A 410 -9.02 24.93 -1.71
C ARG A 410 -8.86 26.32 -1.10
N VAL A 411 -9.60 26.57 -0.02
CA VAL A 411 -9.50 27.77 0.80
C VAL A 411 -8.55 27.48 1.96
N GLU A 412 -7.34 28.03 1.91
CA GLU A 412 -6.32 27.84 2.95
C GLU A 412 -6.55 28.78 4.15
N HIS A 413 -6.34 28.26 5.36
CA HIS A 413 -6.43 28.98 6.63
C HIS A 413 -5.16 28.82 7.49
N GLN A 414 -4.10 28.22 6.94
CA GLN A 414 -2.81 28.08 7.61
C GLN A 414 -1.89 29.30 7.40
N TRP A 415 -0.91 29.47 8.30
CA TRP A 415 0.11 30.53 8.22
C TRP A 415 0.79 30.57 6.83
N PRO A 416 0.91 31.75 6.17
CA PRO A 416 0.73 33.10 6.68
C PRO A 416 -0.70 33.66 6.72
N LEU A 417 -1.72 32.86 6.43
CA LEU A 417 -3.12 33.27 6.46
C LEU A 417 -3.70 33.21 7.88
N ALA A 418 -4.93 33.72 8.03
CA ALA A 418 -5.62 33.78 9.32
C ALA A 418 -6.03 32.38 9.79
N GLU A 419 -5.51 31.94 10.95
CA GLU A 419 -5.91 30.70 11.61
C GLU A 419 -7.41 30.76 11.94
N LYS A 420 -8.18 29.83 11.38
CA LYS A 420 -9.60 29.66 11.70
C LYS A 420 -9.73 28.59 12.77
N GLN A 421 -10.54 28.86 13.78
CA GLN A 421 -10.70 27.96 14.91
C GLN A 421 -12.07 28.13 15.57
N ILE A 422 -12.47 27.10 16.29
CA ILE A 422 -13.60 27.13 17.21
C ILE A 422 -13.01 27.00 18.61
N THR A 423 -13.31 27.96 19.48
CA THR A 423 -12.86 28.00 20.87
C THR A 423 -14.03 28.32 21.79
N TYR A 424 -13.79 28.33 23.10
CA TYR A 424 -14.79 28.78 24.07
C TYR A 424 -15.25 30.23 23.81
N ALA A 425 -14.35 31.10 23.33
CA ALA A 425 -14.65 32.48 22.99
C ALA A 425 -15.23 32.61 21.56
N GLU A 426 -14.61 31.92 20.60
CA GLU A 426 -15.00 31.90 19.18
C GLU A 426 -15.88 30.67 18.93
N LYS A 427 -17.17 30.80 19.25
CA LYS A 427 -18.11 29.66 19.38
C LYS A 427 -18.50 28.97 18.07
N SER A 428 -18.23 29.58 16.91
CA SER A 428 -18.53 28.94 15.63
C SER A 428 -17.53 29.31 14.53
N TYR A 429 -17.49 28.46 13.51
CA TYR A 429 -16.85 28.69 12.22
C TYR A 429 -17.92 28.61 11.13
N GLN A 430 -17.90 29.53 10.18
CA GLN A 430 -18.83 29.56 9.06
C GLN A 430 -18.07 29.74 7.74
N ILE A 431 -18.52 29.03 6.71
CA ILE A 431 -18.06 29.20 5.34
C ILE A 431 -19.25 29.15 4.37
N ASP A 432 -19.30 30.14 3.47
CA ASP A 432 -20.19 30.12 2.32
C ASP A 432 -19.37 29.60 1.12
N PHE A 433 -19.93 28.67 0.36
CA PHE A 433 -19.28 28.10 -0.82
C PHE A 433 -20.30 27.69 -1.88
N LYS A 434 -19.81 27.47 -3.09
CA LYS A 434 -20.61 26.88 -4.17
C LYS A 434 -20.01 25.53 -4.55
N GLY A 435 -20.81 24.46 -4.45
CA GLY A 435 -20.41 23.12 -4.85
C GLY A 435 -21.38 22.04 -4.41
N ALA A 436 -20.97 20.79 -4.60
CA ALA A 436 -21.68 19.55 -4.28
C ALA A 436 -20.98 18.72 -3.19
N GLY A 437 -19.80 19.14 -2.73
CA GLY A 437 -19.12 18.49 -1.61
C GLY A 437 -18.11 19.41 -0.94
N ILE A 438 -17.77 19.08 0.31
CA ILE A 438 -16.77 19.82 1.09
C ILE A 438 -16.00 18.90 2.03
N VAL A 439 -14.71 19.19 2.23
CA VAL A 439 -13.88 18.65 3.31
C VAL A 439 -13.26 19.81 4.09
N LEU A 440 -13.40 19.80 5.41
CA LEU A 440 -12.74 20.70 6.34
C LEU A 440 -11.58 19.97 7.01
N THR A 441 -10.37 20.26 6.58
CA THR A 441 -9.16 19.72 7.20
C THR A 441 -8.88 20.47 8.51
N GLY A 442 -8.26 19.81 9.48
CA GLY A 442 -7.97 20.44 10.77
C GLY A 442 -7.80 19.43 11.89
N TYR A 443 -7.89 19.89 13.13
CA TYR A 443 -7.67 19.02 14.29
C TYR A 443 -8.30 19.60 15.56
N ALA A 444 -8.70 18.71 16.47
CA ALA A 444 -9.04 19.06 17.84
C ALA A 444 -7.83 18.92 18.75
N GLN A 445 -7.62 19.89 19.64
CA GLN A 445 -6.53 19.81 20.62
C GLN A 445 -6.83 20.59 21.90
N ARG A 446 -6.13 20.21 22.96
CA ARG A 446 -5.93 21.05 24.13
C ARG A 446 -4.95 22.20 23.81
N THR A 447 -5.22 23.40 24.31
CA THR A 447 -4.31 24.55 24.17
C THR A 447 -3.22 24.57 25.25
N ASN A 448 -3.32 23.67 26.23
CA ASN A 448 -2.35 23.47 27.30
C ASN A 448 -2.19 21.97 27.58
N GLY A 449 -0.96 21.46 27.55
CA GLY A 449 -0.65 20.04 27.77
C GLY A 449 -1.01 19.51 29.16
N ALA A 450 -1.27 20.38 30.16
CA ALA A 450 -1.71 19.97 31.49
C ALA A 450 -3.20 19.56 31.56
N LEU A 451 -3.99 19.83 30.51
CA LEU A 451 -5.40 19.47 30.44
C LEU A 451 -5.57 17.98 30.07
N PRO A 452 -6.59 17.29 30.63
CA PRO A 452 -6.88 15.91 30.25
C PRO A 452 -7.31 15.82 28.78
N GLU A 453 -7.13 14.66 28.17
CA GLU A 453 -7.72 14.38 26.87
C GLU A 453 -9.24 14.35 26.96
N ARG A 454 -9.92 14.77 25.89
CA ARG A 454 -11.38 14.81 25.83
C ARG A 454 -11.89 14.75 24.39
N ASP A 455 -13.08 14.21 24.27
CA ASP A 455 -13.94 14.27 23.10
C ASP A 455 -14.71 15.61 23.05
N LEU A 456 -14.34 16.49 22.12
CA LEU A 456 -15.07 17.73 21.86
C LEU A 456 -16.30 17.45 21.01
N LYS A 457 -17.39 18.18 21.26
CA LYS A 457 -18.61 18.09 20.44
C LYS A 457 -18.86 19.37 19.67
N VAL A 458 -19.16 19.25 18.38
CA VAL A 458 -19.47 20.35 17.46
C VAL A 458 -20.69 19.98 16.64
N ASN A 459 -21.71 20.85 16.62
CA ASN A 459 -22.86 20.68 15.74
C ASN A 459 -22.53 21.21 14.34
N VAL A 460 -23.01 20.53 13.31
CA VAL A 460 -22.89 20.96 11.92
C VAL A 460 -24.26 21.38 11.41
N LEU A 461 -24.34 22.59 10.88
CA LEU A 461 -25.54 23.14 10.27
C LEU A 461 -25.27 23.43 8.80
N LEU A 462 -26.21 23.06 7.93
CA LEU A 462 -26.21 23.41 6.51
C LEU A 462 -27.40 24.34 6.25
N ASN A 463 -27.12 25.55 5.77
CA ASN A 463 -28.13 26.59 5.57
C ASN A 463 -29.01 26.85 6.81
N GLY A 464 -28.41 26.74 8.00
CA GLY A 464 -29.08 26.92 9.29
C GLY A 464 -29.81 25.70 9.84
N GLU A 465 -29.88 24.58 9.10
CA GLU A 465 -30.51 23.35 9.55
C GLU A 465 -29.47 22.34 10.08
N PRO A 466 -29.65 21.73 11.26
CA PRO A 466 -28.71 20.74 11.79
C PRO A 466 -28.65 19.47 10.93
N ILE A 467 -27.45 19.04 10.56
CA ILE A 467 -27.24 17.82 9.74
C ILE A 467 -26.32 16.78 10.39
N ASP A 468 -25.48 17.17 11.35
CA ASP A 468 -24.55 16.25 12.02
C ASP A 468 -24.10 16.76 13.40
N VAL A 469 -23.56 15.86 14.23
CA VAL A 469 -22.90 16.17 15.51
C VAL A 469 -21.57 15.45 15.57
N LEU A 470 -20.48 16.22 15.47
CA LEU A 470 -19.13 15.70 15.42
C LEU A 470 -18.65 15.28 16.80
N ASN A 471 -17.97 14.12 16.85
CA ASN A 471 -17.10 13.75 17.96
C ASN A 471 -15.65 14.00 17.57
N LEU A 472 -14.94 14.89 18.27
CA LEU A 472 -13.57 15.26 17.93
C LEU A 472 -12.64 15.03 19.14
N PRO A 473 -12.07 13.82 19.29
CA PRO A 473 -11.09 13.52 20.31
C PRO A 473 -9.86 14.43 20.20
N THR A 474 -9.35 14.92 21.33
CA THR A 474 -8.04 15.60 21.39
C THR A 474 -6.86 14.64 21.47
N GLU A 475 -7.12 13.39 21.82
CA GLU A 475 -6.10 12.35 21.87
C GLU A 475 -5.67 11.97 20.45
N VAL A 476 -4.36 12.06 20.20
CA VAL A 476 -3.81 11.90 18.84
C VAL A 476 -4.08 10.49 18.29
N ALA A 477 -4.02 9.45 19.13
CA ALA A 477 -4.21 8.07 18.69
C ALA A 477 -5.65 7.75 18.21
N SER A 478 -6.65 8.42 18.79
CA SER A 478 -8.08 8.24 18.46
C SER A 478 -8.66 9.40 17.65
N ARG A 479 -7.80 10.32 17.17
CA ARG A 479 -8.22 11.54 16.46
C ARG A 479 -9.01 11.23 15.20
N LYS A 480 -9.95 12.11 14.88
CA LYS A 480 -10.56 12.19 13.55
C LYS A 480 -9.56 12.84 12.59
N THR A 481 -9.32 12.25 11.42
CA THR A 481 -8.31 12.73 10.45
C THR A 481 -8.64 14.11 9.91
N ASP A 482 -9.89 14.33 9.51
CA ASP A 482 -10.44 15.62 9.11
C ASP A 482 -11.56 16.06 10.04
N VAL A 483 -11.77 17.37 10.19
CA VAL A 483 -12.80 17.90 11.09
C VAL A 483 -14.19 17.49 10.59
N TYR A 484 -14.46 17.69 9.31
CA TYR A 484 -15.75 17.40 8.69
C TYR A 484 -15.60 17.11 7.21
N TRP A 485 -16.46 16.26 6.66
CA TRP A 485 -16.63 16.14 5.21
C TRP A 485 -18.07 15.76 4.87
N ASN A 486 -18.49 16.09 3.66
CA ASN A 486 -19.70 15.57 3.05
C ASN A 486 -19.56 15.68 1.52
N TYR A 487 -19.66 14.53 0.84
CA TYR A 487 -19.52 14.41 -0.60
C TYR A 487 -20.88 14.32 -1.33
N GLU A 488 -21.99 14.32 -0.59
CA GLU A 488 -23.36 14.14 -1.09
C GLU A 488 -24.22 15.39 -0.85
N LEU A 489 -23.62 16.58 -0.91
CA LEU A 489 -24.37 17.84 -0.76
C LEU A 489 -25.12 18.19 -2.06
N PRO A 490 -26.28 18.86 -1.97
CA PRO A 490 -26.95 19.37 -3.15
C PRO A 490 -26.10 20.45 -3.82
N GLU A 491 -25.85 20.31 -5.13
CA GLU A 491 -25.06 21.30 -5.86
C GLU A 491 -25.73 22.68 -5.83
N GLY A 492 -24.99 23.69 -5.37
CA GLY A 492 -25.49 25.06 -5.31
C GLY A 492 -24.69 25.95 -4.39
N ASP A 493 -25.24 27.14 -4.10
CA ASP A 493 -24.72 28.05 -3.09
C ASP A 493 -25.15 27.55 -1.70
N LEU A 494 -24.17 27.20 -0.87
CA LEU A 494 -24.35 26.57 0.43
C LEU A 494 -23.62 27.37 1.52
N GLN A 495 -24.18 27.33 2.73
CA GLN A 495 -23.54 27.83 3.94
C GLN A 495 -23.39 26.69 4.94
N LEU A 496 -22.15 26.41 5.34
CA LEU A 496 -21.83 25.45 6.38
C LEU A 496 -21.42 26.21 7.65
N GLU A 497 -22.01 25.86 8.78
CA GLU A 497 -21.64 26.37 10.09
C GLU A 497 -21.31 25.22 11.04
N LEU A 498 -20.15 25.30 11.70
CA LEU A 498 -19.74 24.43 12.79
C LEU A 498 -19.87 25.21 14.10
N VAL A 499 -20.69 24.73 15.04
CA VAL A 499 -21.01 25.42 16.29
C VAL A 499 -20.60 24.56 17.49
N ALA A 500 -19.83 25.13 18.41
CA ALA A 500 -19.41 24.46 19.64
C ALA A 500 -20.63 23.95 20.44
N ALA A 501 -20.66 22.65 20.71
CA ALA A 501 -21.67 21.99 21.56
C ALA A 501 -21.10 21.59 22.93
N ASP A 502 -19.88 21.04 22.97
CA ASP A 502 -19.10 20.79 24.18
C ASP A 502 -17.63 21.08 23.88
N LEU A 503 -17.24 22.34 24.14
CA LEU A 503 -15.89 22.86 23.89
C LEU A 503 -15.52 23.84 25.03
N PRO A 504 -14.98 23.35 26.15
CA PRO A 504 -14.64 24.18 27.30
C PRO A 504 -13.40 25.05 27.05
N GLU A 505 -13.19 26.03 27.92
CA GLU A 505 -11.97 26.85 27.90
C GLU A 505 -10.71 25.97 28.00
N GLY A 506 -9.67 26.31 27.22
CA GLY A 506 -8.45 25.52 27.14
C GLY A 506 -8.43 24.45 26.03
N TYR A 507 -9.47 24.39 25.21
CA TYR A 507 -9.56 23.49 24.05
C TYR A 507 -9.87 24.28 22.79
N ARG A 508 -9.52 23.72 21.63
CA ARG A 508 -9.87 24.29 20.33
C ARG A 508 -10.05 23.23 19.26
N VAL A 509 -10.84 23.56 18.25
CA VAL A 509 -10.86 22.88 16.95
C VAL A 509 -10.26 23.84 15.94
N ALA A 510 -9.08 23.53 15.40
CA ALA A 510 -8.45 24.30 14.34
C ALA A 510 -8.98 23.84 12.98
N ILE A 511 -9.34 24.78 12.11
CA ILE A 511 -9.70 24.53 10.71
C ILE A 511 -8.56 25.04 9.85
N THR A 512 -7.87 24.13 9.16
CA THR A 512 -6.67 24.45 8.39
C THR A 512 -6.96 24.77 6.94
N SER A 513 -7.95 24.11 6.33
CA SER A 513 -8.42 24.43 4.98
C SER A 513 -9.84 23.93 4.75
N ALA A 514 -10.50 24.47 3.73
CA ALA A 514 -11.74 23.94 3.18
C ALA A 514 -11.52 23.55 1.71
N LEU A 515 -11.78 22.30 1.37
CA LEU A 515 -11.70 21.77 0.02
C LEU A 515 -13.11 21.56 -0.52
N ILE A 516 -13.43 22.20 -1.65
CA ILE A 516 -14.77 22.24 -2.25
C ILE A 516 -14.77 21.43 -3.54
N TYR A 517 -15.84 20.66 -3.75
CA TYR A 517 -16.05 19.79 -4.90
C TYR A 517 -17.28 20.21 -5.70
N ASP A 518 -17.24 20.10 -7.02
CA ASP A 518 -18.37 20.27 -7.95
C ASP A 518 -18.73 18.93 -8.62
N GLN A 519 -19.91 18.85 -9.27
CA GLN A 519 -20.28 17.71 -10.14
C GLN A 519 -19.87 17.90 -11.61
N GLU A 520 -19.49 19.12 -12.00
CA GLU A 520 -18.99 19.46 -13.33
C GLU A 520 -17.47 19.76 -13.29
N LYS A 521 -16.75 19.34 -14.33
CA LYS A 521 -15.28 19.55 -14.48
C LYS A 521 -14.90 20.96 -14.90
#